data_AF-A0A7Z9K3R4-F1
#
_entry.id   AF-A0A7Z9K3R4-F1
#
_cell.length_a   1.000
_cell.length_b   1.000
_cell.length_c   1.000
_cell.angle_alpha   90.00
_cell.angle_beta   90.00
_cell.angle_gamma   90.00
#
_symmetry.space_group_name_H-M   'P 1'
#
loop_
_entity.id
_entity.type
_entity.pdbx_description
1 polymer ?
#
loop_
_entity_poly.entity_id
_entity_poly.type
_entity_poly.pdbx_seq_one_letter_code
_entity_poly.pdbx_strand_id
1 'polypeptide(L)'
;MATLKTFLFDYDFDDVQLMENIIQEETGKENEVNITDQPEPEIILPTFSEDELNAAREEGFNAGKESGMTEALASIENSISQTLSTIVDEILDLSRKQSEYNEHIKIETISLLNCVNRKLFPLMNEQLNLDEAIQFSQRVLPELLTEPRITIRVHEDISETLKNRIEIFLKDKSYGGELIINGDVSISAGNCQIEWSSGSAERNPELLMSGIEKRFLSAINSNLSTQNGNEVIPLNGDLKTKTEEPKPEADNQATVQHNMIKDAEILEETSREGSSNSEFGHKENLAEESPPSRDENNGRSDDHS
;
A
#
# COMPACT_ATOMS: atom_id res chain seq x y z
N MET A 1 25.66 -54.43 -42.73
CA MET A 1 25.79 -53.40 -43.78
C MET A 1 24.88 -53.82 -44.92
N ALA A 2 23.80 -53.09 -45.16
CA ALA A 2 22.83 -53.43 -46.19
C ALA A 2 23.38 -53.10 -47.58
N THR A 3 23.41 -54.09 -48.46
CA THR A 3 23.84 -53.96 -49.86
C THR A 3 22.65 -53.49 -50.71
N LEU A 4 22.80 -52.35 -51.38
CA LEU A 4 21.84 -51.89 -52.38
C LEU A 4 21.81 -52.91 -53.55
N LYS A 5 20.63 -53.47 -53.84
CA LYS A 5 20.38 -54.15 -55.11
C LYS A 5 19.87 -53.12 -56.11
N THR A 6 20.72 -52.75 -57.06
CA THR A 6 20.32 -51.98 -58.23
C THR A 6 19.59 -52.93 -59.17
N PHE A 7 18.32 -52.67 -59.46
CA PHE A 7 17.58 -53.41 -60.47
C PHE A 7 17.98 -52.87 -61.85
N LEU A 8 18.80 -53.64 -62.58
CA LEU A 8 19.04 -53.43 -64.00
C LEU A 8 17.99 -54.27 -64.74
N PHE A 9 17.14 -53.62 -65.55
CA PHE A 9 16.25 -54.31 -66.46
C PHE A 9 17.10 -54.88 -67.59
N ASP A 10 17.50 -56.14 -67.46
CA ASP A 10 18.41 -56.86 -68.37
C ASP A 10 17.70 -57.41 -69.63
N TYR A 11 16.49 -56.91 -69.93
CA TYR A 11 15.70 -57.33 -71.08
C TYR A 11 15.38 -56.11 -71.95
N ASP A 12 15.93 -56.10 -73.16
CA ASP A 12 15.58 -55.14 -74.20
C ASP A 12 14.24 -55.54 -74.81
N PHE A 13 13.23 -54.67 -74.66
CA PHE A 13 11.86 -54.92 -75.10
C PHE A 13 11.67 -54.85 -76.64
N ASP A 14 12.73 -54.52 -77.39
CA ASP A 14 12.74 -54.50 -78.86
C ASP A 14 13.33 -55.79 -79.48
N ASP A 15 13.65 -56.82 -78.68
CA ASP A 15 14.12 -58.11 -79.19
C ASP A 15 12.96 -58.94 -79.77
N VAL A 16 12.79 -58.85 -81.08
CA VAL A 16 11.73 -59.51 -81.86
C VAL A 16 11.76 -61.03 -81.69
N GLN A 17 12.94 -61.65 -81.50
CA GLN A 17 13.04 -63.10 -81.32
C GLN A 17 12.54 -63.54 -79.94
N LEU A 18 12.69 -62.69 -78.93
CA LEU A 18 12.22 -62.96 -77.57
C LEU A 18 10.69 -62.86 -77.48
N MET A 19 10.08 -61.90 -78.18
CA MET A 19 8.62 -61.84 -78.34
C MET A 19 8.07 -63.04 -79.12
N GLU A 20 8.75 -63.47 -80.19
CA GLU A 20 8.28 -64.58 -81.02
C GLU A 20 8.35 -65.92 -80.26
N ASN A 21 9.34 -66.10 -79.38
CA ASN A 21 9.42 -67.25 -78.47
C ASN A 21 8.31 -67.24 -77.40
N ILE A 22 7.97 -66.07 -76.84
CA ILE A 22 6.87 -65.94 -75.85
C ILE A 22 5.52 -66.28 -76.51
N ILE A 23 5.28 -65.80 -77.74
CA ILE A 23 4.04 -66.08 -78.48
C ILE A 23 3.95 -67.55 -78.89
N GLN A 24 5.07 -68.19 -79.24
CA GLN A 24 5.09 -69.64 -79.54
C GLN A 24 4.94 -70.51 -78.28
N GLU A 25 5.43 -70.07 -77.12
CA GLU A 25 5.15 -70.73 -75.83
C GLU A 25 3.68 -70.60 -75.41
N GLU A 26 3.00 -69.49 -75.72
CA GLU A 26 1.57 -69.31 -75.45
C GLU A 26 0.65 -70.07 -76.41
N THR A 27 1.01 -70.21 -77.70
CA THR A 27 0.16 -70.87 -78.71
C THR A 27 0.39 -72.37 -78.85
N GLY A 28 1.49 -72.91 -78.31
CA GLY A 28 1.83 -74.35 -78.34
C GLY A 28 1.27 -75.20 -77.20
N LYS A 29 0.51 -74.63 -76.26
CA LYS A 29 -0.06 -75.32 -75.08
C LYS A 29 -1.59 -75.43 -75.12
N GLU A 30 -2.17 -75.55 -76.31
CA GLU A 30 -3.56 -76.01 -76.44
C GLU A 30 -3.60 -77.54 -76.41
N ASN A 31 -4.02 -78.08 -75.25
CA ASN A 31 -4.48 -79.43 -74.91
C ASN A 31 -3.70 -80.08 -73.76
N GLU A 32 -4.46 -80.34 -72.68
CA GLU A 32 -4.09 -80.84 -71.35
C GLU A 32 -3.46 -79.84 -70.37
N VAL A 33 -4.27 -78.85 -69.95
CA VAL A 33 -4.08 -78.19 -68.65
C VAL A 33 -4.96 -78.91 -67.62
N ASN A 34 -4.33 -79.74 -66.78
CA ASN A 34 -4.89 -80.12 -65.49
C ASN A 34 -4.80 -78.89 -64.58
N ILE A 35 -5.85 -78.08 -64.57
CA ILE A 35 -5.98 -76.94 -63.66
C ILE A 35 -6.24 -77.55 -62.29
N THR A 36 -5.20 -77.66 -61.46
CA THR A 36 -5.42 -77.67 -60.03
C THR A 36 -5.87 -76.26 -59.67
N ASP A 37 -7.20 -76.08 -59.56
CA ASP A 37 -7.83 -74.90 -58.97
C ASP A 37 -7.35 -74.79 -57.51
N GLN A 38 -6.18 -74.22 -57.27
CA GLN A 38 -5.95 -73.52 -56.02
C GLN A 38 -6.57 -72.13 -56.20
N PRO A 39 -7.66 -71.79 -55.49
CA PRO A 39 -8.23 -70.47 -55.57
C PRO A 39 -7.16 -69.48 -55.09
N GLU A 40 -6.81 -68.53 -55.96
CA GLU A 40 -6.09 -67.33 -55.56
C GLU A 40 -6.85 -66.72 -54.36
N PRO A 41 -6.19 -66.47 -53.22
CA PRO A 41 -6.90 -65.99 -52.03
C PRO A 41 -7.56 -64.66 -52.38
N GLU A 42 -8.90 -64.67 -52.46
CA GLU A 42 -9.68 -63.46 -52.62
C GLU A 42 -9.26 -62.49 -51.52
N ILE A 43 -8.59 -61.41 -51.90
CA ILE A 43 -8.32 -60.31 -50.99
C ILE A 43 -9.70 -59.72 -50.68
N ILE A 44 -10.28 -60.15 -49.56
CA ILE A 44 -11.55 -59.62 -49.05
C ILE A 44 -11.25 -58.17 -48.67
N LEU A 45 -11.43 -57.26 -49.62
CA LEU A 45 -11.42 -55.83 -49.32
C LEU A 45 -12.55 -55.60 -48.31
N PRO A 46 -12.26 -55.06 -47.11
CA PRO A 46 -13.30 -54.82 -46.13
C PRO A 46 -14.34 -53.88 -46.75
N THR A 47 -15.52 -54.43 -47.02
CA THR A 47 -16.65 -53.71 -47.57
C THR A 47 -17.47 -53.25 -46.38
N PHE A 48 -17.23 -52.00 -45.95
CA PHE A 48 -18.00 -51.40 -44.88
C PHE A 48 -19.41 -51.10 -45.37
N SER A 49 -20.40 -51.44 -44.56
CA SER A 49 -21.77 -51.00 -44.82
C SER A 49 -21.90 -49.49 -44.61
N GLU A 50 -22.85 -48.85 -45.30
CA GLU A 50 -23.11 -47.42 -45.17
C GLU A 50 -23.47 -47.03 -43.72
N ASP A 51 -24.16 -47.92 -43.00
CA ASP A 51 -24.53 -47.75 -41.59
C ASP A 51 -23.30 -47.79 -40.67
N GLU A 52 -22.35 -48.71 -40.87
CA GLU A 52 -21.10 -48.77 -40.09
C GLU A 52 -20.25 -47.52 -40.30
N LEU A 53 -20.22 -47.01 -41.53
CA LEU A 53 -19.45 -45.82 -41.89
C LEU A 53 -20.05 -44.53 -41.29
N ASN A 54 -21.39 -44.47 -41.20
CA ASN A 54 -22.10 -43.40 -40.51
C ASN A 54 -21.93 -43.47 -38.99
N ALA A 55 -22.00 -44.66 -38.39
CA ALA A 55 -21.76 -44.85 -36.96
C ALA A 55 -20.34 -44.41 -36.55
N ALA A 56 -19.32 -44.80 -37.32
CA ALA A 56 -17.94 -44.37 -37.08
C ALA A 56 -17.76 -42.85 -37.24
N ARG A 57 -18.48 -42.22 -38.17
CA ARG A 57 -18.47 -40.76 -38.36
C ARG A 57 -19.11 -40.03 -37.18
N GLU A 58 -20.21 -40.53 -36.65
CA GLU A 58 -20.90 -39.93 -35.50
C GLU A 58 -20.09 -40.11 -34.22
N GLU A 59 -19.49 -41.29 -33.99
CA GLU A 59 -18.59 -41.54 -32.88
C GLU A 59 -17.36 -40.62 -32.92
N GLY A 60 -16.71 -40.50 -34.09
CA GLY A 60 -15.59 -39.59 -34.29
C GLY A 60 -15.96 -38.11 -34.08
N PHE A 61 -17.16 -37.71 -34.52
CA PHE A 61 -17.68 -36.36 -34.29
C PHE A 61 -17.91 -36.08 -32.81
N ASN A 62 -18.53 -37.01 -32.08
CA ASN A 62 -18.79 -36.87 -30.64
C ASN A 62 -17.48 -36.89 -29.83
N ALA A 63 -16.55 -37.81 -30.12
CA ALA A 63 -15.24 -37.87 -29.50
C ALA A 63 -14.41 -36.60 -29.78
N GLY A 64 -14.46 -36.09 -31.01
CA GLY A 64 -13.82 -34.82 -31.37
C GLY A 64 -14.43 -33.61 -30.65
N LYS A 65 -15.76 -33.58 -30.49
CA LYS A 65 -16.45 -32.54 -29.74
C LYS A 65 -16.09 -32.56 -28.26
N GLU A 66 -16.01 -33.75 -27.65
CA GLU A 66 -15.59 -33.91 -26.26
C GLU A 66 -14.12 -33.52 -26.06
N SER A 67 -13.23 -33.98 -26.95
CA SER A 67 -11.82 -33.58 -26.96
C SER A 67 -11.65 -32.07 -27.11
N GLY A 68 -12.40 -31.43 -28.02
CA GLY A 68 -12.35 -29.97 -28.20
C GLY A 68 -12.88 -29.21 -26.98
N MET A 69 -13.94 -29.72 -26.32
CA MET A 69 -14.47 -29.12 -25.10
C MET A 69 -13.46 -29.19 -23.95
N THR A 70 -12.82 -30.34 -23.76
CA THR A 70 -11.81 -30.53 -22.71
C THR A 70 -10.57 -29.69 -22.95
N GLU A 71 -10.08 -29.61 -24.19
CA GLU A 71 -8.96 -28.73 -24.57
C GLU A 71 -9.31 -27.25 -24.35
N ALA A 72 -10.52 -26.82 -24.72
CA ALA A 72 -10.97 -25.44 -24.50
C ALA A 72 -11.04 -25.10 -23.00
N LEU A 73 -11.57 -25.99 -22.16
CA LEU A 73 -11.59 -25.82 -20.71
C LEU A 73 -10.18 -25.74 -20.12
N ALA A 74 -9.28 -26.63 -20.54
CA ALA A 74 -7.88 -26.61 -20.10
C ALA A 74 -7.16 -25.31 -20.52
N SER A 75 -7.45 -24.81 -21.72
CA SER A 75 -6.92 -23.53 -22.20
C SER A 75 -7.40 -22.36 -21.35
N ILE A 76 -8.69 -22.34 -20.99
CA ILE A 76 -9.26 -21.32 -20.09
C ILE A 76 -8.63 -21.41 -18.69
N GLU A 77 -8.52 -22.61 -18.11
CA GLU A 77 -7.91 -22.82 -16.79
C GLU A 77 -6.45 -22.33 -16.75
N ASN A 78 -5.68 -22.63 -17.80
CA ASN A 78 -4.32 -22.15 -17.96
C ASN A 78 -4.27 -20.63 -18.09
N SER A 79 -5.19 -20.01 -18.86
CA SER A 79 -5.28 -18.56 -18.99
C SER A 79 -5.63 -17.88 -17.66
N ILE A 80 -6.56 -18.45 -16.89
CA ILE A 80 -6.90 -17.99 -15.53
C ILE A 80 -5.66 -18.08 -14.63
N SER A 81 -4.96 -19.20 -14.64
CA SER A 81 -3.75 -19.40 -13.82
C SER A 81 -2.63 -18.41 -14.19
N GLN A 82 -2.44 -18.16 -15.49
CA GLN A 82 -1.47 -17.19 -15.99
C GLN A 82 -1.81 -15.77 -15.55
N THR A 83 -3.07 -15.34 -15.71
CA THR A 83 -3.52 -14.00 -15.33
C THR A 83 -3.47 -13.79 -13.83
N LEU A 84 -3.84 -14.78 -13.01
CA LEU A 84 -3.68 -14.73 -11.56
C LEU A 84 -2.21 -14.60 -11.15
N SER A 85 -1.30 -15.34 -11.81
CA SER A 85 0.13 -15.23 -11.54
C SER A 85 0.64 -13.82 -11.86
N THR A 86 0.24 -13.24 -12.99
CA THR A 86 0.58 -11.86 -13.33
C THR A 86 0.02 -10.86 -12.32
N ILE A 87 -1.21 -11.05 -11.85
CA ILE A 87 -1.80 -10.17 -10.82
C ILE A 87 -0.99 -10.23 -9.51
N VAL A 88 -0.58 -11.43 -9.09
CA VAL A 88 0.26 -11.59 -7.90
C VAL A 88 1.59 -10.86 -8.06
N ASP A 89 2.25 -11.02 -9.20
CA ASP A 89 3.53 -10.35 -9.49
C ASP A 89 3.39 -8.82 -9.48
N GLU A 90 2.34 -8.28 -10.09
CA GLU A 90 2.05 -6.84 -10.10
C GLU A 90 1.71 -6.30 -8.71
N ILE A 91 0.98 -7.05 -7.88
CA ILE A 91 0.69 -6.65 -6.49
C ILE A 91 1.97 -6.63 -5.65
N LEU A 92 2.86 -7.60 -5.83
CA LEU A 92 4.15 -7.64 -5.14
C LEU A 92 5.04 -6.47 -5.58
N ASP A 93 5.08 -6.15 -6.87
CA ASP A 93 5.79 -5.00 -7.39
C ASP A 93 5.21 -3.67 -6.87
N LEU A 94 3.88 -3.53 -6.85
CA LEU A 94 3.20 -2.38 -6.28
C LEU A 94 3.53 -2.23 -4.78
N SER A 95 3.50 -3.33 -4.02
CA SER A 95 3.83 -3.31 -2.59
C SER A 95 5.27 -2.85 -2.36
N ARG A 96 6.22 -3.30 -3.19
CA ARG A 96 7.62 -2.86 -3.14
C ARG A 96 7.74 -1.36 -3.45
N LYS A 97 7.15 -0.91 -4.55
CA LYS A 97 7.13 0.52 -4.94
C LYS A 97 6.49 1.41 -3.87
N GLN A 98 5.40 0.95 -3.25
CA GLN A 98 4.74 1.68 -2.17
C GLN A 98 5.63 1.77 -0.94
N SER A 99 6.36 0.70 -0.59
CA SER A 99 7.31 0.73 0.53
C SER A 99 8.43 1.73 0.27
N GLU A 100 9.04 1.70 -0.92
CA GLU A 100 10.07 2.67 -1.33
C GLU A 100 9.54 4.10 -1.27
N TYR A 101 8.34 4.34 -1.81
CA TYR A 101 7.71 5.66 -1.81
C TYR A 101 7.39 6.17 -0.40
N ASN A 102 6.91 5.30 0.49
CA ASN A 102 6.65 5.65 1.89
C ASN A 102 7.94 6.10 2.59
N GLU A 103 9.05 5.42 2.34
CA GLU A 103 10.35 5.79 2.92
C GLU A 103 10.88 7.12 2.36
N HIS A 104 10.72 7.35 1.06
CA HIS A 104 11.01 8.65 0.46
C HIS A 104 10.20 9.78 1.09
N ILE A 105 8.88 9.59 1.28
CA ILE A 105 8.02 10.56 1.95
C ILE A 105 8.49 10.82 3.38
N LYS A 106 8.90 9.79 4.13
CA LYS A 106 9.41 9.96 5.50
C LYS A 106 10.64 10.87 5.51
N ILE A 107 11.62 10.62 4.65
CA ILE A 107 12.85 11.43 4.56
C ILE A 107 12.52 12.87 4.16
N GLU A 108 11.64 13.07 3.17
CA GLU A 108 11.23 14.39 2.71
C GLU A 108 10.48 15.16 3.81
N THR A 109 9.58 14.49 4.53
CA THR A 109 8.83 15.07 5.65
C THR A 109 9.76 15.52 6.78
N ILE A 110 10.74 14.70 7.15
CA ILE A 110 11.74 15.06 8.16
C ILE A 110 12.56 16.27 7.70
N SER A 111 12.95 16.30 6.42
CA SER A 111 13.71 17.40 5.83
C SER A 111 12.91 18.72 5.81
N LEU A 112 11.63 18.64 5.46
CA LEU A 112 10.70 19.76 5.50
C LEU A 112 10.55 20.29 6.93
N LEU A 113 10.34 19.41 7.91
CA LEU A 113 10.22 19.79 9.32
C LEU A 113 11.49 20.47 9.84
N ASN A 114 12.67 19.97 9.47
CA ASN A 114 13.94 20.62 9.81
C ASN A 114 14.04 22.03 9.20
N CYS A 115 13.60 22.19 7.95
CA CYS A 115 13.55 23.50 7.29
C CYS A 115 12.60 24.47 7.98
N VAL A 116 11.43 24.01 8.41
CA VAL A 116 10.48 24.82 9.20
C VAL A 116 11.10 25.20 10.54
N ASN A 117 11.70 24.25 11.24
CA ASN A 117 12.35 24.48 12.52
C ASN A 117 13.47 25.54 12.41
N ARG A 118 14.32 25.45 11.38
CA ARG A 118 15.41 26.41 11.13
C ARG A 118 14.92 27.83 10.84
N LYS A 119 13.70 27.97 10.30
CA LYS A 119 13.09 29.29 10.07
C LYS A 119 12.36 29.82 11.31
N LEU A 120 11.69 28.95 12.04
CA LEU A 120 10.85 29.35 13.17
C LEU A 120 11.67 29.60 14.45
N PHE A 121 12.69 28.79 14.70
CA PHE A 121 13.46 28.83 15.95
C PHE A 121 14.14 30.17 16.21
N PRO A 122 14.84 30.82 15.25
CA PRO A 122 15.45 32.12 15.48
C PRO A 122 14.42 33.20 15.82
N LEU A 123 13.29 33.21 15.09
CA LEU A 123 12.20 34.16 15.29
C LEU A 123 11.55 34.01 16.67
N MET A 124 11.31 32.77 17.10
CA MET A 124 10.78 32.50 18.44
C MET A 124 11.78 32.84 19.54
N ASN A 125 13.07 32.54 19.34
CA ASN A 125 14.08 32.87 20.33
C ASN A 125 14.14 34.39 20.51
N GLU A 126 14.24 35.17 19.44
CA GLU A 126 14.23 36.64 19.50
C GLU A 126 13.04 37.22 20.28
N GLN A 127 11.83 36.70 20.05
CA GLN A 127 10.61 37.20 20.69
C GLN A 127 10.43 36.73 22.14
N LEU A 128 10.90 35.53 22.50
CA LEU A 128 10.63 34.88 23.79
C LEU A 128 11.87 34.78 24.70
N ASN A 129 12.96 35.48 24.36
CA ASN A 129 14.23 35.44 25.09
C ASN A 129 14.09 35.58 26.61
N LEU A 130 13.28 36.54 27.08
CA LEU A 130 13.07 36.80 28.50
C LEU A 130 12.28 35.68 29.18
N ASP A 131 11.13 35.32 28.61
CA ASP A 131 10.24 34.31 29.19
C ASP A 131 10.93 32.96 29.31
N GLU A 132 11.71 32.58 28.30
CA GLU A 132 12.44 31.32 28.32
C GLU A 132 13.60 31.34 29.33
N ALA A 133 14.29 32.47 29.52
CA ALA A 133 15.31 32.61 30.57
C ALA A 133 14.70 32.50 31.98
N ILE A 134 13.50 33.08 32.17
CA ILE A 134 12.73 32.95 33.42
C ILE A 134 12.35 31.48 33.65
N GLN A 135 11.77 30.81 32.65
CA GLN A 135 11.36 29.41 32.77
C GLN A 135 12.54 28.48 33.02
N PHE A 136 13.66 28.69 32.32
CA PHE A 136 14.91 27.96 32.54
C PHE A 136 15.39 28.11 33.98
N SER A 137 15.43 29.35 34.49
CA SER A 137 15.83 29.63 35.86
C SER A 137 14.87 28.97 36.87
N GLN A 138 13.56 29.06 36.65
CA GLN A 138 12.56 28.43 37.52
C GLN A 138 12.59 26.90 37.50
N ARG A 139 13.10 26.30 36.42
CA ARG A 139 13.28 24.84 36.31
C ARG A 139 14.51 24.36 37.09
N VAL A 140 15.60 25.14 37.08
CA VAL A 140 16.89 24.77 37.70
C VAL A 140 16.96 25.17 39.18
N LEU A 141 16.51 26.37 39.54
CA LEU A 141 16.60 26.92 40.89
C LEU A 141 16.00 26.05 42.01
N PRO A 142 14.91 25.28 41.82
CA PRO A 142 14.37 24.41 42.86
C PRO A 142 15.37 23.34 43.36
N GLU A 143 16.26 22.88 42.50
CA GLU A 143 17.29 21.89 42.85
C GLU A 143 18.48 22.54 43.59
N LEU A 144 18.61 23.87 43.52
CA LEU A 144 19.74 24.63 44.04
C LEU A 144 19.43 25.39 45.35
N LEU A 145 18.26 25.18 45.96
CA LEU A 145 17.83 25.93 47.15
C LEU A 145 18.74 25.74 48.39
N THR A 146 19.54 24.67 48.43
CA THR A 146 20.52 24.39 49.49
C THR A 146 21.87 25.06 49.27
N GLU A 147 22.13 25.58 48.07
CA GLU A 147 23.40 26.23 47.73
C GLU A 147 23.47 27.63 48.35
N PRO A 148 24.61 28.03 48.94
CA PRO A 148 24.72 29.31 49.64
C PRO A 148 24.80 30.51 48.70
N ARG A 149 25.24 30.32 47.46
CA ARG A 149 25.45 31.38 46.47
C ARG A 149 25.13 30.87 45.07
N ILE A 150 24.23 31.58 44.38
CA ILE A 150 23.84 31.31 42.99
C ILE A 150 24.11 32.57 42.18
N THR A 151 24.84 32.42 41.08
CA THR A 151 25.14 33.49 40.14
C THR A 151 24.45 33.22 38.81
N ILE A 152 23.64 34.15 38.32
CA ILE A 152 22.99 34.06 37.01
C ILE A 152 23.62 35.10 36.08
N ARG A 153 24.12 34.67 34.92
CA ARG A 153 24.62 35.55 33.86
C ARG A 153 23.67 35.54 32.68
N VAL A 154 23.28 36.73 32.24
CA VAL A 154 22.37 36.96 31.10
C VAL A 154 22.76 38.24 30.36
N HIS A 155 22.15 38.45 29.19
CA HIS A 155 22.30 39.73 28.48
C HIS A 155 21.78 40.91 29.33
N GLU A 156 22.41 42.07 29.18
CA GLU A 156 22.10 43.29 29.95
C GLU A 156 20.61 43.66 29.88
N ASP A 157 20.01 43.60 28.68
CA ASP A 157 18.62 44.00 28.43
C ASP A 157 17.58 43.24 29.27
N ILE A 158 17.87 41.98 29.64
CA ILE A 158 16.93 41.12 30.39
C ILE A 158 17.30 40.96 31.86
N SER A 159 18.48 41.43 32.28
CA SER A 159 19.06 41.22 33.60
C SER A 159 18.15 41.73 34.74
N GLU A 160 17.71 42.97 34.65
CA GLU A 160 16.89 43.63 35.67
C GLU A 160 15.48 43.00 35.76
N THR A 161 14.86 42.72 34.62
CA THR A 161 13.53 42.12 34.58
C THR A 161 13.56 40.68 35.12
N LEU A 162 14.59 39.91 34.76
CA LEU A 162 14.81 38.56 35.27
C LEU A 162 15.02 38.58 36.80
N LYS A 163 15.85 39.50 37.30
CA LYS A 163 16.10 39.67 38.74
C LYS A 163 14.82 39.88 39.53
N ASN A 164 14.01 40.85 39.12
CA ASN A 164 12.75 41.14 39.78
C ASN A 164 11.82 39.93 39.81
N ARG A 165 11.77 39.13 38.73
CA ARG A 165 10.88 37.97 38.67
C ARG A 165 11.39 36.77 39.48
N ILE A 166 12.70 36.53 39.46
CA ILE A 166 13.32 35.42 40.19
C ILE A 166 13.39 35.69 41.69
N GLU A 167 13.61 36.93 42.11
CA GLU A 167 13.57 37.28 43.55
C GLU A 167 12.18 37.01 44.16
N ILE A 168 11.10 37.30 43.43
CA ILE A 168 9.73 36.95 43.86
C ILE A 168 9.61 35.43 44.01
N PHE A 169 10.06 34.67 43.00
CA PHE A 169 10.01 33.21 43.02
C PHE A 169 10.82 32.59 44.16
N LEU A 170 11.99 33.14 44.48
CA LEU A 170 12.82 32.65 45.58
C LEU A 170 12.28 33.04 46.97
N LYS A 171 11.63 34.20 47.10
CA LYS A 171 10.92 34.59 48.32
C LYS A 171 9.81 33.60 48.65
N ASP A 172 9.03 33.18 47.66
CA ASP A 172 7.96 32.18 47.84
C ASP A 172 8.51 30.84 48.33
N LYS A 173 9.75 30.50 47.96
CA LYS A 173 10.43 29.25 48.37
C LYS A 173 11.33 29.39 49.59
N SER A 174 11.32 30.54 50.26
CA SER A 174 12.15 30.81 51.46
C SER A 174 13.64 30.53 51.25
N TYR A 175 14.20 30.90 50.10
CA TYR A 175 15.64 30.77 49.83
C TYR A 175 16.46 31.68 50.76
N GLY A 176 17.40 31.08 51.48
CA GLY A 176 18.25 31.78 52.46
C GLY A 176 19.66 32.11 51.97
N GLY A 177 20.00 31.80 50.72
CA GLY A 177 21.31 32.07 50.12
C GLY A 177 21.38 33.42 49.42
N GLU A 178 22.56 33.74 48.88
CA GLU A 178 22.80 34.93 48.07
C GLU A 178 22.51 34.64 46.59
N LEU A 179 21.71 35.51 45.95
CA LEU A 179 21.49 35.50 44.50
C LEU A 179 22.18 36.72 43.88
N ILE A 180 23.06 36.47 42.92
CA ILE A 180 23.75 37.50 42.16
C ILE A 180 23.35 37.36 40.70
N ILE A 181 22.79 38.41 40.11
CA ILE A 181 22.51 38.44 38.67
C ILE A 181 23.42 39.46 38.02
N ASN A 182 24.21 39.01 37.05
CA ASN A 182 25.12 39.84 36.29
C ASN A 182 24.62 39.95 34.85
N GLY A 183 24.40 41.19 34.40
CA GLY A 183 24.25 41.51 32.98
C GLY A 183 25.61 41.53 32.31
N ASP A 184 25.73 40.87 31.16
CA ASP A 184 26.94 40.86 30.34
C ASP A 184 26.55 41.01 28.86
N VAL A 185 27.03 42.09 28.24
CA VAL A 185 26.77 42.42 26.82
C VAL A 185 27.48 41.44 25.87
N SER A 186 28.50 40.71 26.33
CA SER A 186 29.17 39.68 25.53
C SER A 186 28.32 38.43 25.33
N ILE A 187 27.26 38.25 26.13
CA ILE A 187 26.35 37.11 26.07
C ILE A 187 25.22 37.41 25.09
N SER A 188 25.06 36.60 24.04
CA SER A 188 23.96 36.77 23.07
C SER A 188 22.57 36.75 23.72
N ALA A 189 21.63 37.54 23.17
CA ALA A 189 20.26 37.60 23.65
C ALA A 189 19.61 36.21 23.69
N GLY A 190 19.07 35.84 24.87
CA GLY A 190 18.49 34.52 25.14
C GLY A 190 19.45 33.51 25.77
N ASN A 191 20.77 33.73 25.73
CA ASN A 191 21.68 32.90 26.51
C ASN A 191 21.49 33.17 28.01
N CYS A 192 21.48 32.11 28.81
CA CYS A 192 21.38 32.20 30.26
C CYS A 192 22.29 31.16 30.89
N GLN A 193 23.13 31.59 31.82
CA GLN A 193 24.03 30.69 32.54
C GLN A 193 23.83 30.85 34.03
N ILE A 194 23.67 29.73 34.73
CA ILE A 194 23.49 29.68 36.17
C ILE A 194 24.69 28.92 36.74
N GLU A 195 25.39 29.53 37.69
CA GLU A 195 26.56 28.96 38.35
C GLU A 195 26.38 28.94 39.86
N TRP A 196 26.85 27.87 40.50
CA TRP A 196 26.83 27.68 41.94
C TRP A 196 28.08 26.89 42.37
N SER A 197 28.23 26.62 43.67
CA SER A 197 29.44 26.01 44.25
C SER A 197 29.85 24.68 43.61
N SER A 198 28.84 23.87 43.23
CA SER A 198 29.03 22.49 42.81
C SER A 198 28.89 22.27 41.30
N GLY A 199 28.58 23.31 40.51
CA GLY A 199 28.40 23.18 39.07
C GLY A 199 27.87 24.42 38.34
N SER A 200 27.49 24.21 37.08
CA SER A 200 26.84 25.22 36.26
C SER A 200 25.79 24.59 35.34
N ALA A 201 24.79 25.39 34.95
CA ALA A 201 23.78 25.05 33.97
C ALA A 201 23.73 26.17 32.94
N GLU A 202 23.80 25.82 31.66
CA GLU A 202 23.73 26.79 30.56
C GLU A 202 22.54 26.52 29.65
N ARG A 203 21.90 27.60 29.23
CA ARG A 203 20.98 27.64 28.10
C ARG A 203 21.68 28.37 26.98
N ASN A 204 21.97 27.65 25.90
CA ASN A 204 22.46 28.20 24.65
C ASN A 204 21.52 27.77 23.50
N PRO A 205 20.73 28.69 22.91
CA PRO A 205 19.77 28.36 21.87
C PRO A 205 20.46 27.88 20.59
N GLU A 206 21.68 28.32 20.31
CA GLU A 206 22.45 27.85 19.15
C GLU A 206 22.87 26.38 19.33
N LEU A 207 23.35 26.02 20.52
CA LEU A 207 23.64 24.61 20.83
C LEU A 207 22.37 23.75 20.81
N LEU A 208 21.26 24.25 21.35
CA LEU A 208 19.96 23.58 21.29
C LEU A 208 19.52 23.33 19.85
N MET A 209 19.58 24.35 18.98
CA MET A 209 19.27 24.23 17.55
C MET A 209 20.17 23.19 16.88
N SER A 210 21.48 23.27 17.08
CA SER A 210 22.43 22.31 16.50
C SER A 210 22.17 20.87 16.98
N GLY A 211 21.73 20.70 18.23
CA GLY A 211 21.34 19.41 18.80
C GLY A 211 20.08 18.86 18.14
N ILE A 212 19.09 19.71 17.87
CA ILE A 212 17.87 19.36 17.14
C ILE A 212 18.21 18.96 15.69
N GLU A 213 19.03 19.75 14.98
CA GLU A 213 19.46 19.46 13.61
C GLU A 213 20.21 18.13 13.53
N LYS A 214 21.13 17.84 14.46
CA LYS A 214 21.83 16.56 14.54
C LYS A 214 20.86 15.39 14.71
N ARG A 215 19.80 15.54 15.51
CA ARG A 215 18.77 14.51 15.67
C ARG A 215 17.99 14.29 14.38
N PHE A 216 17.63 15.35 13.66
CA PHE A 216 16.99 15.23 12.35
C PHE A 216 17.89 14.52 11.34
N LEU A 217 19.17 14.89 11.26
CA LEU A 217 20.13 14.24 10.37
C LEU A 217 20.35 12.76 10.75
N SER A 218 20.44 12.46 12.04
CA SER A 218 20.53 11.08 12.52
C SER A 218 19.29 10.27 12.14
N ALA A 219 18.10 10.85 12.23
CA ALA A 219 16.85 10.19 11.83
C ALA A 219 16.82 9.95 10.31
N ILE A 220 17.26 10.90 9.48
CA ILE A 220 17.37 10.69 8.03
C ILE A 220 18.34 9.54 7.73
N ASN A 221 19.53 9.55 8.35
CA ASN A 221 20.55 8.53 8.13
C ASN A 221 20.12 7.13 8.61
N SER A 222 19.34 7.03 9.69
CA SER A 222 18.80 5.75 10.15
C SER A 222 17.79 5.18 9.16
N ASN A 223 16.91 6.03 8.60
CA ASN A 223 15.93 5.61 7.58
C ASN A 223 16.60 5.26 6.24
N LEU A 224 17.70 5.94 5.89
CA LEU A 224 18.51 5.60 4.71
C LEU A 224 19.21 4.24 4.88
N SER A 225 19.63 3.91 6.10
CA SER A 225 20.31 2.63 6.38
C SER A 225 19.35 1.44 6.34
N THR A 226 18.07 1.66 6.66
CA THR A 226 17.01 0.64 6.54
C THR A 226 16.73 0.27 5.07
N GLN A 227 17.04 1.15 4.11
CA GLN A 227 16.94 0.86 2.67
C GLN A 227 17.89 -0.27 2.22
N ASN A 228 19.04 -0.42 2.89
CA ASN A 228 20.06 -1.38 2.50
C ASN A 228 19.85 -2.76 3.13
N GLY A 229 18.91 -2.88 4.07
CA GLY A 229 18.52 -4.15 4.69
C GLY A 229 17.09 -4.50 4.28
N ASN A 230 16.93 -5.14 3.12
CA ASN A 230 15.67 -5.76 2.69
C ASN A 230 15.19 -6.75 3.77
N GLU A 231 14.37 -6.30 4.72
CA GLU A 231 13.52 -7.18 5.50
C GLU A 231 12.31 -7.53 4.64
N VAL A 232 12.44 -8.66 3.94
CA VAL A 232 11.31 -9.38 3.39
C VAL A 232 10.47 -9.84 4.58
N ILE A 233 9.35 -9.18 4.84
CA ILE A 233 8.36 -9.65 5.81
C ILE A 233 7.80 -10.98 5.26
N PRO A 234 8.03 -12.14 5.89
CA PRO A 234 7.44 -13.38 5.42
C PRO A 234 5.96 -13.41 5.80
N LEU A 235 5.09 -13.41 4.79
CA LEU A 235 3.67 -13.77 4.92
C LEU A 235 3.54 -15.28 5.18
N ASN A 236 3.92 -15.74 6.36
CA ASN A 236 3.58 -17.08 6.85
C ASN A 236 2.42 -16.97 7.85
N GLY A 237 1.19 -16.99 7.32
CA GLY A 237 0.00 -17.21 8.12
C GLY A 237 -0.22 -18.71 8.35
N ASP A 238 0.28 -19.23 9.46
CA ASP A 238 -0.04 -20.59 9.92
C ASP A 238 -1.52 -20.65 10.38
N LEU A 239 -2.43 -21.13 9.52
CA LEU A 239 -3.72 -21.64 9.97
C LEU A 239 -3.50 -23.00 10.66
N LYS A 240 -3.32 -22.99 11.98
CA LYS A 240 -3.46 -24.20 12.80
C LYS A 240 -4.95 -24.48 13.05
N THR A 241 -5.53 -25.35 12.23
CA THR A 241 -6.78 -26.04 12.56
C THR A 241 -6.52 -26.98 13.74
N LYS A 242 -7.01 -26.62 14.94
CA LYS A 242 -7.18 -27.58 16.04
C LYS A 242 -8.46 -28.39 15.78
N THR A 243 -8.27 -29.63 15.34
CA THR A 243 -9.28 -30.68 15.43
C THR A 243 -9.31 -31.16 16.88
N GLU A 244 -10.41 -30.91 17.58
CA GLU A 244 -10.65 -31.42 18.93
C GLU A 244 -11.73 -32.50 18.84
N GLU A 245 -11.34 -33.76 19.03
CA GLU A 245 -12.26 -34.90 19.12
C GLU A 245 -13.02 -34.86 20.47
N PRO A 246 -14.36 -35.04 20.51
CA PRO A 246 -15.08 -35.09 21.77
C PRO A 246 -15.11 -36.53 22.32
N LYS A 247 -14.82 -36.69 23.61
CA LYS A 247 -14.96 -37.96 24.35
C LYS A 247 -16.27 -37.96 25.17
N PRO A 248 -16.99 -39.10 25.30
CA PRO A 248 -18.40 -39.12 25.71
C PRO A 248 -18.61 -39.47 27.19
N GLU A 249 -19.73 -39.01 27.75
CA GLU A 249 -20.50 -39.55 28.90
C GLU A 249 -21.41 -38.42 29.43
N ALA A 250 -22.62 -38.59 29.97
CA ALA A 250 -23.72 -39.54 29.88
C ALA A 250 -24.85 -38.88 30.70
N ASP A 251 -26.11 -39.20 30.37
CA ASP A 251 -27.34 -38.98 31.15
C ASP A 251 -27.85 -37.54 31.39
N ASN A 252 -28.94 -37.17 30.73
CA ASN A 252 -30.28 -37.33 31.33
C ASN A 252 -31.43 -36.96 30.37
N GLN A 253 -32.54 -37.64 30.60
CA GLN A 253 -33.70 -37.79 29.72
C GLN A 253 -34.69 -36.61 29.79
N ALA A 254 -35.51 -36.54 28.74
CA ALA A 254 -36.89 -36.02 28.66
C ALA A 254 -37.12 -34.52 28.38
N THR A 255 -37.55 -34.19 27.16
CA THR A 255 -38.97 -33.92 26.80
C THR A 255 -39.06 -33.14 25.48
N VAL A 256 -39.84 -33.65 24.52
CA VAL A 256 -40.18 -33.00 23.25
C VAL A 256 -41.56 -32.34 23.39
N GLN A 257 -41.67 -31.04 23.08
CA GLN A 257 -42.90 -30.35 22.61
C GLN A 257 -42.48 -29.00 22.00
N HIS A 258 -42.37 -28.89 20.68
CA HIS A 258 -43.41 -28.43 19.74
C HIS A 258 -43.97 -27.02 20.08
N ASN A 259 -43.58 -26.00 19.31
CA ASN A 259 -44.50 -24.94 18.89
C ASN A 259 -44.02 -24.16 17.66
N MET A 260 -44.72 -24.44 16.55
CA MET A 260 -45.18 -23.61 15.44
C MET A 260 -44.48 -22.27 15.09
N ILE A 261 -44.05 -22.21 13.84
CA ILE A 261 -43.85 -21.04 12.96
C ILE A 261 -45.21 -20.46 12.56
N LYS A 262 -45.26 -19.13 12.32
CA LYS A 262 -45.92 -18.38 11.21
C LYS A 262 -46.12 -16.90 11.61
N ASP A 263 -45.91 -15.84 10.81
CA ASP A 263 -45.90 -15.63 9.35
C ASP A 263 -45.17 -14.32 8.97
N ALA A 264 -44.62 -14.28 7.72
CA ALA A 264 -44.67 -13.22 6.68
C ALA A 264 -44.19 -11.77 6.97
N GLU A 265 -43.62 -10.97 6.06
CA GLU A 265 -43.20 -11.06 4.66
C GLU A 265 -42.31 -9.83 4.36
N ILE A 266 -41.52 -9.92 3.29
CA ILE A 266 -40.54 -8.94 2.79
C ILE A 266 -41.24 -8.08 1.70
N LEU A 267 -40.91 -6.78 1.57
CA LEU A 267 -40.37 -6.14 0.34
C LEU A 267 -40.59 -4.61 0.22
N GLU A 268 -39.50 -3.99 -0.25
CA GLU A 268 -39.36 -2.84 -1.17
C GLU A 268 -39.50 -1.38 -0.70
N GLU A 269 -38.35 -0.71 -0.67
CA GLU A 269 -38.17 0.73 -0.83
C GLU A 269 -37.95 1.08 -2.32
N THR A 270 -38.85 1.87 -2.93
CA THR A 270 -38.48 2.80 -4.02
C THR A 270 -39.31 4.10 -4.00
N SER A 271 -38.59 5.23 -3.98
CA SER A 271 -38.82 6.53 -4.66
C SER A 271 -40.15 7.35 -4.58
N ARG A 272 -39.97 8.57 -4.05
CA ARG A 272 -40.40 9.93 -4.54
C ARG A 272 -41.84 10.48 -4.36
N GLU A 273 -41.84 11.83 -4.24
CA GLU A 273 -42.93 12.83 -4.08
C GLU A 273 -43.39 13.05 -2.63
N GLY A 274 -43.55 14.24 -2.05
CA GLY A 274 -43.57 15.64 -2.50
C GLY A 274 -44.63 16.41 -1.69
N SER A 275 -44.26 17.55 -1.07
CA SER A 275 -45.12 18.52 -0.32
C SER A 275 -45.70 18.03 1.04
N SER A 276 -45.81 18.81 2.12
CA SER A 276 -45.98 20.26 2.28
C SER A 276 -45.79 20.68 3.77
N ASN A 277 -45.31 21.93 3.97
CA ASN A 277 -45.57 22.90 5.05
C ASN A 277 -45.33 22.59 6.56
N SER A 278 -44.39 23.35 7.15
CA SER A 278 -44.61 24.28 8.29
C SER A 278 -43.28 25.00 8.62
N GLU A 279 -43.03 26.22 8.13
CA GLU A 279 -43.29 27.50 8.81
C GLU A 279 -42.42 27.75 10.07
N PHE A 280 -41.25 28.37 9.89
CA PHE A 280 -40.57 29.17 10.92
C PHE A 280 -39.76 30.29 10.25
N GLY A 281 -40.26 31.52 10.35
CA GLY A 281 -39.69 32.70 9.70
C GLY A 281 -38.60 33.37 10.52
N HIS A 282 -37.44 33.60 9.91
CA HIS A 282 -36.47 34.63 10.30
C HIS A 282 -36.48 35.73 9.24
N LYS A 283 -36.74 36.98 9.65
CA LYS A 283 -36.67 38.16 8.78
C LYS A 283 -35.22 38.66 8.71
N GLU A 284 -34.66 38.66 7.51
CA GLU A 284 -33.51 39.45 7.09
C GLU A 284 -33.90 40.93 6.94
N ASN A 285 -32.95 41.83 7.17
CA ASN A 285 -33.09 43.27 7.03
C ASN A 285 -31.83 43.79 6.30
N LEU A 286 -31.99 44.19 5.03
CA LEU A 286 -30.98 44.95 4.26
C LEU A 286 -31.67 45.76 3.16
N ALA A 287 -31.57 47.09 3.21
CA ALA A 287 -31.82 48.03 2.11
C ALA A 287 -31.07 49.34 2.49
N GLU A 288 -29.96 49.65 1.81
CA GLU A 288 -29.81 50.52 0.63
C GLU A 288 -29.78 52.03 0.93
N GLU A 289 -28.74 52.70 0.41
CA GLU A 289 -28.29 54.07 0.71
C GLU A 289 -28.90 55.18 -0.16
N SER A 290 -28.80 56.42 0.39
CA SER A 290 -28.70 57.76 -0.23
C SER A 290 -30.00 58.56 -0.55
N PRO A 291 -29.98 59.93 -0.58
CA PRO A 291 -28.94 60.93 -0.23
C PRO A 291 -29.44 62.05 0.75
N PRO A 292 -28.61 63.05 1.16
CA PRO A 292 -29.03 64.12 2.07
C PRO A 292 -29.42 65.43 1.36
N SER A 293 -30.47 66.10 1.84
CA SER A 293 -30.85 67.47 1.45
C SER A 293 -30.96 68.40 2.67
N ARG A 294 -30.42 69.60 2.50
CA ARG A 294 -30.41 70.77 3.40
C ARG A 294 -31.81 71.18 3.88
N ASP A 295 -31.94 71.70 5.10
CA ASP A 295 -32.19 73.14 5.35
C ASP A 295 -32.29 73.52 6.85
N GLU A 296 -31.58 74.61 7.17
CA GLU A 296 -31.81 75.73 8.10
C GLU A 296 -32.81 75.61 9.28
N ASN A 297 -32.32 75.88 10.50
CA ASN A 297 -32.60 77.10 11.32
C ASN A 297 -31.98 76.92 12.73
N ASN A 298 -30.92 77.64 13.08
CA ASN A 298 -30.91 78.94 13.79
C ASN A 298 -31.19 78.86 15.30
N GLY A 299 -30.15 79.16 16.09
CA GLY A 299 -30.16 79.26 17.54
C GLY A 299 -28.90 79.99 18.00
N ARG A 300 -28.98 81.31 17.87
CA ARG A 300 -27.96 82.35 18.09
C ARG A 300 -27.94 82.77 19.56
N SER A 301 -26.74 82.91 20.13
CA SER A 301 -26.33 83.89 21.17
C SER A 301 -25.03 83.39 21.84
N ASP A 302 -24.02 84.15 22.19
CA ASP A 302 -23.58 85.54 21.99
C ASP A 302 -22.19 85.61 22.66
N ASP A 303 -21.30 86.44 22.10
CA ASP A 303 -20.28 87.32 22.74
C ASP A 303 -19.45 86.86 23.97
N HIS A 304 -18.15 87.15 24.12
CA HIS A 304 -17.41 88.37 23.79
C HIS A 304 -15.87 88.14 23.79
N SER A 305 -15.19 88.94 22.94
CA SER A 305 -13.91 89.66 23.09
C SER A 305 -12.69 88.98 23.73
#